data_AF-A0A367FGX1-F1
#
_entry.id   AF-A0A367FGX1-F1
#
_cell.length_a   1.000
_cell.length_b   1.000
_cell.length_c   1.000
_cell.angle_alpha   90.00
_cell.angle_beta   90.00
_cell.angle_gamma   90.00
#
_symmetry.space_group_name_H-M   'P 1'
#
loop_
_entity.id
_entity.type
_entity.pdbx_description
1 polymer ?
#
loop_
_entity_poly.entity_id
_entity_poly.type
_entity_poly.pdbx_seq_one_letter_code
_entity_poly.pdbx_strand_id
1 'polypeptide(L)'
;MWDADLIHRRLAEIRRQDPERKFFGAQRHHHRLGPRLSTRQVTAFETKVGVELPESFRTFLTEVGNGGAGPSYGLYDIEEAFRLDAMETHAGPPHLYASPFPHTASWNPPLEAQPADYEESRWITGSLVLAEFGCGAFHRLVVSGEIAGEVWFDDRCADDGIVRELDFYEWYMTWLDHPQRHLY
;
A
#
# COMPACT_ATOMS: atom_id res chain seq x y z
N MET A 1 10.91 -8.38 12.27
CA MET A 1 11.19 -9.52 11.37
C MET A 1 9.91 -10.30 11.21
N TRP A 2 9.57 -10.70 9.98
CA TRP A 2 8.29 -11.34 9.70
C TRP A 2 8.31 -12.82 10.11
N ASP A 3 7.23 -13.32 10.70
CA ASP A 3 7.00 -14.76 10.85
C ASP A 3 6.24 -15.26 9.61
N ALA A 4 6.98 -15.55 8.54
CA ALA A 4 6.39 -15.98 7.27
C ALA A 4 5.56 -17.27 7.42
N ASP A 5 5.97 -18.19 8.30
CA ASP A 5 5.24 -19.42 8.56
C ASP A 5 3.92 -19.16 9.28
N LEU A 6 3.89 -18.25 10.26
CA LEU A 6 2.65 -17.77 10.85
C LEU A 6 1.74 -17.15 9.80
N ILE A 7 2.25 -16.25 8.95
CA ILE A 7 1.46 -15.57 7.93
C ILE A 7 0.83 -16.56 6.94
N HIS A 8 1.64 -17.47 6.40
CA HIS A 8 1.13 -18.49 5.48
C HIS A 8 0.11 -19.42 6.15
N ARG A 9 0.29 -19.76 7.44
CA ARG A 9 -0.69 -20.52 8.21
C ARG A 9 -2.00 -19.75 8.42
N ARG A 10 -1.93 -18.46 8.76
CA ARG A 10 -3.10 -17.59 8.91
C ARG A 10 -3.86 -17.46 7.60
N LEU A 11 -3.18 -17.16 6.49
CA LEU A 11 -3.83 -17.13 5.17
C LEU A 11 -4.47 -18.48 4.80
N ALA A 12 -3.84 -19.60 5.17
CA ALA A 12 -4.45 -20.92 4.99
C ALA A 12 -5.70 -21.12 5.86
N GLU A 13 -5.73 -20.58 7.08
CA GLU A 13 -6.90 -20.56 7.95
C GLU A 13 -8.03 -19.69 7.36
N ILE A 14 -7.71 -18.48 6.90
CA ILE A 14 -8.67 -17.57 6.27
C ILE A 14 -9.34 -18.24 5.06
N ARG A 15 -8.55 -18.91 4.20
CA ARG A 15 -9.10 -19.69 3.06
C ARG A 15 -10.07 -20.78 3.47
N ARG A 16 -9.88 -21.40 4.63
CA ARG A 16 -10.81 -22.42 5.15
C ARG A 16 -12.08 -21.80 5.72
N GLN A 17 -11.98 -20.61 6.31
CA GLN A 17 -13.12 -19.87 6.84
C GLN A 17 -13.96 -19.19 5.75
N ASP A 18 -13.32 -18.84 4.63
CA ASP A 18 -13.94 -18.11 3.52
C ASP A 18 -13.81 -18.88 2.18
N PRO A 19 -14.37 -20.10 2.06
CA PRO A 19 -14.25 -20.91 0.85
C PRO A 19 -14.98 -20.30 -0.35
N GLU A 20 -16.00 -19.49 -0.09
CA GLU A 20 -16.79 -18.78 -1.11
C GLU A 20 -16.22 -17.40 -1.46
N ARG A 21 -15.13 -16.96 -0.80
CA ARG A 21 -14.47 -15.67 -1.03
C ARG A 21 -15.42 -14.48 -0.83
N LYS A 22 -16.18 -14.51 0.25
CA LYS A 22 -17.14 -13.47 0.68
C LYS A 22 -16.48 -12.35 1.48
N PHE A 23 -15.29 -12.56 2.02
CA PHE A 23 -14.54 -11.46 2.65
C PHE A 23 -14.23 -10.41 1.59
N PHE A 24 -14.16 -9.16 2.01
CA PHE A 24 -13.97 -8.07 1.08
C PHE A 24 -12.66 -8.21 0.30
N GLY A 25 -12.75 -7.97 -1.00
CA GLY A 25 -11.67 -8.17 -1.97
C GLY A 25 -11.15 -9.60 -2.15
N ALA A 26 -11.63 -10.58 -1.38
CA ALA A 26 -11.20 -11.98 -1.48
C ALA A 26 -11.42 -12.60 -2.87
N GLN A 27 -12.38 -12.08 -3.65
CA GLN A 27 -12.59 -12.48 -5.04
C GLN A 27 -11.46 -12.05 -5.99
N ARG A 28 -10.61 -11.08 -5.61
CA ARG A 28 -9.45 -10.66 -6.39
C ARG A 28 -8.18 -11.41 -5.97
N HIS A 29 -7.81 -11.34 -4.69
CA HIS A 29 -6.55 -11.90 -4.22
C HIS A 29 -6.63 -13.37 -3.76
N HIS A 30 -7.84 -13.92 -3.59
CA HIS A 30 -8.08 -15.33 -3.23
C HIS A 30 -7.37 -15.80 -1.95
N HIS A 31 -7.05 -14.86 -1.04
CA HIS A 31 -6.22 -15.10 0.14
C HIS A 31 -4.86 -15.78 -0.19
N ARG A 32 -4.29 -15.44 -1.35
CA ARG A 32 -2.97 -15.92 -1.81
C ARG A 32 -2.00 -14.77 -2.00
N LEU A 33 -0.83 -14.91 -1.41
CA LEU A 33 0.31 -14.04 -1.70
C LEU A 33 0.90 -14.37 -3.07
N GLY A 34 1.45 -13.36 -3.73
CA GLY A 34 2.35 -13.54 -4.86
C GLY A 34 3.72 -14.09 -4.43
N PRO A 35 4.57 -14.46 -5.39
CA PRO A 35 5.88 -15.02 -5.10
C PRO A 35 6.79 -14.02 -4.38
N ARG A 36 7.69 -14.51 -3.53
CA ARG A 36 8.73 -13.68 -2.91
C ARG A 36 9.71 -13.17 -3.96
N LEU A 37 10.29 -12.02 -3.70
CA LEU A 37 11.38 -11.47 -4.50
C LEU A 37 12.73 -11.86 -3.89
N SER A 38 13.73 -11.99 -4.76
CA SER A 38 15.12 -12.01 -4.30
C SER A 38 15.57 -10.60 -3.91
N THR A 39 16.55 -10.50 -3.02
CA THR A 39 17.18 -9.21 -2.68
C THR A 39 17.64 -8.45 -3.93
N ARG A 40 18.16 -9.16 -4.94
CA ARG A 40 18.57 -8.56 -6.22
C ARG A 40 17.40 -7.89 -6.95
N GLN A 41 16.22 -8.50 -6.96
CA GLN A 41 15.03 -7.91 -7.59
C GLN A 41 14.58 -6.66 -6.82
N VAL A 42 14.61 -6.71 -5.49
CA VAL A 42 14.24 -5.55 -4.66
C VAL A 42 15.23 -4.40 -4.88
N THR A 43 16.53 -4.67 -4.85
CA THR A 43 17.56 -3.65 -5.14
C THR A 43 17.46 -3.09 -6.55
N ALA A 44 17.11 -3.92 -7.55
CA ALA A 44 16.87 -3.43 -8.91
C ALA A 44 15.66 -2.48 -8.97
N PHE A 45 14.61 -2.77 -8.21
CA PHE A 45 13.46 -1.87 -8.08
C PHE A 45 13.85 -0.57 -7.37
N GLU A 46 14.52 -0.64 -6.22
CA GLU A 46 15.04 0.52 -5.47
C GLU A 46 15.90 1.43 -6.36
N THR A 47 16.78 0.83 -7.17
CA THR A 47 17.61 1.56 -8.15
C THR A 47 16.77 2.21 -9.24
N LYS A 48 15.74 1.52 -9.75
CA LYS A 48 14.83 2.01 -10.78
C LYS A 48 14.02 3.22 -10.29
N VAL A 49 13.57 3.20 -9.03
CA VAL A 49 12.76 4.29 -8.44
C VAL A 49 13.60 5.38 -7.76
N GLY A 50 14.88 5.12 -7.50
CA GLY A 50 15.82 6.08 -6.91
C GLY A 50 15.69 6.24 -5.39
N VAL A 51 15.03 5.29 -4.71
CA VAL A 51 14.81 5.31 -3.25
C VAL A 51 15.03 3.92 -2.67
N GLU A 52 15.54 3.85 -1.45
CA GLU A 52 15.57 2.61 -0.67
C GLU A 52 14.19 2.38 -0.05
N LEU A 53 13.65 1.17 -0.14
CA LEU A 53 12.34 0.88 0.42
C LEU A 53 12.43 0.80 1.95
N PRO A 54 11.37 1.20 2.69
CA PRO A 54 11.30 1.01 4.13
C PRO A 54 11.56 -0.44 4.53
N GLU A 55 12.32 -0.66 5.62
CA GLU A 55 12.82 -1.98 6.01
C GLU A 55 11.71 -3.03 6.16
N SER A 56 10.57 -2.66 6.75
CA SER A 56 9.42 -3.55 6.96
C SER A 56 8.83 -4.03 5.63
N PHE A 57 8.71 -3.15 4.62
CA PHE A 57 8.22 -3.51 3.29
C PHE A 57 9.28 -4.29 2.50
N ARG A 58 10.55 -3.88 2.58
CA ARG A 58 11.66 -4.57 1.93
C ARG A 58 11.75 -6.04 2.37
N THR A 59 11.68 -6.28 3.68
CA THR A 59 11.73 -7.63 4.26
C THR A 59 10.47 -8.42 3.95
N PHE A 60 9.29 -7.77 3.90
CA PHE A 60 8.04 -8.41 3.47
C PHE A 60 8.16 -8.98 2.05
N LEU A 61 8.68 -8.20 1.10
CA LEU A 61 8.86 -8.63 -0.29
C LEU A 61 9.75 -9.88 -0.42
N THR A 62 10.79 -9.98 0.41
CA THR A 62 11.75 -11.09 0.36
C THR A 62 11.36 -12.30 1.19
N GLU A 63 10.66 -12.10 2.30
CA GLU A 63 10.36 -13.15 3.28
C GLU A 63 8.92 -13.68 3.17
N VAL A 64 7.97 -12.83 2.77
CA VAL A 64 6.53 -13.11 2.79
C VAL A 64 5.99 -13.29 1.37
N GLY A 65 6.03 -12.23 0.55
CA GLY A 65 5.53 -12.26 -0.83
C GLY A 65 5.47 -10.89 -1.48
N ASN A 66 5.19 -10.87 -2.78
CA ASN A 66 5.02 -9.65 -3.58
C ASN A 66 3.61 -9.60 -4.15
N GLY A 67 2.77 -8.72 -3.61
CA GLY A 67 1.36 -8.60 -3.98
C GLY A 67 0.47 -9.74 -3.48
N GLY A 68 -0.82 -9.66 -3.85
CA GLY A 68 -1.84 -10.65 -3.53
C GLY A 68 -2.55 -10.37 -2.21
N ALA A 69 -2.59 -11.36 -1.31
CA ALA A 69 -3.40 -11.30 -0.11
C ALA A 69 -3.04 -10.12 0.80
N GLY A 70 -4.01 -9.24 1.01
CA GLY A 70 -3.89 -8.07 1.87
C GLY A 70 -5.22 -7.32 1.99
N PRO A 71 -5.21 -6.16 2.66
CA PRO A 71 -6.38 -5.30 2.81
C PRO A 71 -7.07 -4.99 1.49
N SER A 72 -8.38 -4.73 1.59
CA SER A 72 -9.18 -4.26 0.45
C SER A 72 -9.10 -5.23 -0.73
N TYR A 73 -8.81 -4.76 -1.94
CA TYR A 73 -8.68 -5.62 -3.11
C TYR A 73 -7.38 -6.44 -3.19
N GLY A 74 -6.53 -6.35 -2.16
CA GLY A 74 -5.24 -7.01 -2.08
C GLY A 74 -4.08 -6.08 -2.45
N LEU A 75 -2.89 -6.52 -2.07
CA LEU A 75 -1.65 -5.80 -2.38
C LEU A 75 -1.34 -5.90 -3.87
N TYR A 76 -0.97 -4.79 -4.47
CA TYR A 76 -0.29 -4.77 -5.76
C TYR A 76 1.11 -5.34 -5.62
N ASP A 77 1.56 -6.02 -6.68
CA ASP A 77 2.98 -6.29 -6.81
C ASP A 77 3.72 -4.98 -7.15
N ILE A 78 5.02 -4.89 -6.82
CA ILE A 78 5.79 -3.65 -6.98
C ILE A 78 5.86 -3.11 -8.42
N GLU A 79 5.74 -3.96 -9.44
CA GLU A 79 5.76 -3.51 -10.85
C GLU A 79 4.38 -3.00 -11.28
N GLU A 80 3.31 -3.59 -10.74
CA GLU A 80 1.96 -3.06 -10.87
C GLU A 80 1.79 -1.72 -10.14
N ALA A 81 2.22 -1.63 -8.89
CA ALA A 81 2.22 -0.39 -8.12
C ALA A 81 2.95 0.73 -8.89
N PHE A 82 4.16 0.44 -9.36
CA PHE A 82 4.94 1.39 -10.16
C PHE A 82 4.21 1.85 -11.42
N ARG A 83 3.50 0.95 -12.11
CA ARG A 83 2.75 1.28 -13.33
C ARG A 83 1.55 2.17 -13.03
N LEU A 84 0.84 1.92 -11.93
CA LEU A 84 -0.31 2.71 -11.51
C LEU A 84 0.12 4.12 -11.12
N ASP A 85 1.17 4.24 -10.29
CA ASP A 85 1.76 5.53 -9.93
C ASP A 85 2.28 6.29 -11.18
N ALA A 86 2.81 5.58 -12.18
CA ALA A 86 3.20 6.18 -13.46
C ALA A 86 2.04 6.73 -14.29
N MET A 87 0.84 6.15 -14.15
CA MET A 87 -0.38 6.60 -14.83
C MET A 87 -1.02 7.80 -14.13
N GLU A 88 -0.88 7.88 -12.80
CA GLU A 88 -1.40 8.98 -11.97
C GLU A 88 -0.52 10.24 -12.07
N THR A 89 0.76 10.11 -12.45
CA THR A 89 1.72 11.22 -12.50
C THR A 89 2.08 11.65 -13.92
N HIS A 90 1.69 12.87 -14.31
CA HIS A 90 2.10 13.48 -15.58
C HIS A 90 3.62 13.72 -15.69
N ALA A 91 4.31 13.87 -14.56
CA ALA A 91 5.76 14.10 -14.47
C ALA A 91 6.60 12.80 -14.47
N GLY A 92 5.95 11.64 -14.38
CA GLY A 92 6.57 10.32 -14.32
C GLY A 92 7.01 9.88 -12.91
N PRO A 93 7.13 8.56 -12.69
CA PRO A 93 7.28 7.99 -11.35
C PRO A 93 8.59 8.32 -10.59
N PRO A 94 9.76 8.59 -11.21
CA PRO A 94 10.97 8.89 -10.44
C PRO A 94 10.85 10.16 -9.57
N HIS A 95 10.10 11.17 -10.03
CA HIS A 95 9.88 12.39 -9.27
C HIS A 95 8.87 12.22 -8.15
N LEU A 96 7.92 11.28 -8.32
CA LEU A 96 6.95 10.93 -7.28
C LEU A 96 7.71 10.40 -6.07
N TYR A 97 8.55 9.37 -6.23
CA TYR A 97 9.19 8.73 -5.08
C TYR A 97 10.33 9.54 -4.46
N ALA A 98 11.13 10.25 -5.24
CA ALA A 98 12.29 10.96 -4.71
C ALA A 98 11.93 12.22 -3.90
N SER A 99 10.73 12.77 -4.11
CA SER A 99 10.21 13.89 -3.33
C SER A 99 9.65 13.38 -2.00
N PRO A 100 9.90 14.03 -0.85
CA PRO A 100 9.39 13.55 0.43
C PRO A 100 7.86 13.62 0.49
N PHE A 101 7.26 12.75 1.29
CA PHE A 101 5.84 12.81 1.60
C PHE A 101 5.49 14.09 2.36
N PRO A 102 4.48 14.86 1.92
CA PRO A 102 4.27 16.23 2.37
C PRO A 102 3.53 16.33 3.71
N HIS A 103 3.03 15.22 4.24
CA HIS A 103 2.19 15.20 5.44
C HIS A 103 2.86 14.49 6.61
N THR A 104 2.66 15.02 7.82
CA THR A 104 3.04 14.38 9.10
C THR A 104 1.83 14.10 10.00
N ALA A 105 0.66 14.64 9.63
CA ALA A 105 -0.65 14.37 10.21
C ALA A 105 -1.70 14.29 9.08
N SER A 106 -2.85 13.67 9.36
CA SER A 106 -3.96 13.54 8.39
C SER A 106 -4.31 14.90 7.78
N TRP A 107 -4.45 14.93 6.46
CA TRP A 107 -4.71 16.12 5.68
C TRP A 107 -6.06 16.00 4.98
N ASN A 108 -7.06 16.66 5.53
CA ASN A 108 -8.38 16.79 4.94
C ASN A 108 -8.89 18.23 5.19
N PRO A 109 -8.57 19.19 4.31
CA PRO A 109 -9.12 20.53 4.42
C PRO A 109 -10.63 20.51 4.15
N PRO A 110 -11.44 21.35 4.84
CA PRO A 110 -12.85 21.50 4.53
C PRO A 110 -13.07 21.81 3.04
N LEU A 111 -14.20 21.36 2.48
CA LEU A 111 -14.51 21.48 1.05
C LEU A 111 -14.31 22.91 0.50
N GLU A 112 -14.69 23.94 1.26
CA GLU A 112 -14.56 25.35 0.84
C GLU A 112 -13.11 25.87 0.88
N ALA A 113 -12.22 25.16 1.58
CA ALA A 113 -10.82 25.48 1.75
C ALA A 113 -9.89 24.49 1.01
N GLN A 114 -10.46 23.52 0.28
CA GLN A 114 -9.68 22.64 -0.58
C GLN A 114 -8.93 23.47 -1.64
N PRO A 115 -7.64 23.20 -1.86
CA PRO A 115 -6.87 23.92 -2.86
C PRO A 115 -7.34 23.53 -4.27
N ALA A 116 -7.16 24.42 -5.24
CA ALA A 116 -7.56 24.15 -6.63
C ALA A 116 -6.84 22.94 -7.26
N ASP A 117 -5.73 22.50 -6.66
CA ASP A 117 -4.92 21.35 -7.06
C ASP A 117 -5.07 20.17 -6.08
N TYR A 118 -6.23 20.02 -5.44
CA TYR A 118 -6.51 18.98 -4.45
C TYR A 118 -6.21 17.54 -4.95
N GLU A 119 -6.58 17.24 -6.19
CA GLU A 119 -6.35 15.92 -6.80
C GLU A 119 -4.93 15.73 -7.37
N GLU A 120 -4.09 16.78 -7.39
CA GLU A 120 -2.77 16.68 -8.00
C GLU A 120 -1.84 15.74 -7.22
N SER A 121 -0.98 15.04 -7.94
CA SER A 121 -0.04 14.05 -7.38
C SER A 121 0.98 14.63 -6.38
N ARG A 122 1.12 15.95 -6.29
CA ARG A 122 2.03 16.57 -5.32
C ARG A 122 1.69 16.31 -3.85
N TRP A 123 0.44 15.92 -3.56
CA TRP A 123 -0.02 15.59 -2.21
C TRP A 123 0.32 14.16 -1.79
N ILE A 124 0.75 13.32 -2.72
CA ILE A 124 1.10 11.91 -2.50
C ILE A 124 2.54 11.59 -2.91
N THR A 125 3.37 12.61 -3.13
CA THR A 125 4.80 12.40 -3.37
C THR A 125 5.43 11.60 -2.25
N GLY A 126 6.49 10.86 -2.53
CA GLY A 126 7.18 10.03 -1.56
C GLY A 126 6.36 8.84 -1.12
N SER A 127 5.31 8.47 -1.84
CA SER A 127 4.51 7.28 -1.58
C SER A 127 4.44 6.32 -2.78
N LEU A 128 4.21 5.05 -2.48
CA LEU A 128 3.98 3.95 -3.43
C LEU A 128 2.57 3.39 -3.18
N VAL A 129 1.75 3.25 -4.23
CA VAL A 129 0.43 2.63 -4.06
C VAL A 129 0.56 1.16 -3.62
N LEU A 130 -0.14 0.76 -2.56
CA LEU A 130 -0.14 -0.61 -2.03
C LEU A 130 -1.37 -1.40 -2.44
N ALA A 131 -2.56 -0.82 -2.29
CA ALA A 131 -3.82 -1.51 -2.50
C ALA A 131 -4.93 -0.52 -2.86
N GLU A 132 -5.87 -0.95 -3.69
CA GLU A 132 -7.08 -0.20 -4.01
C GLU A 132 -8.22 -0.62 -3.07
N PHE A 133 -8.95 0.37 -2.54
CA PHE A 133 -10.18 0.18 -1.77
C PHE A 133 -11.44 0.23 -2.64
N GLY A 134 -11.33 0.80 -3.85
CA GLY A 134 -12.39 1.00 -4.83
C GLY A 134 -12.69 2.48 -4.99
N CYS A 135 -13.48 2.84 -6.01
CA CYS A 135 -13.87 4.23 -6.28
C CYS A 135 -12.71 5.24 -6.47
N GLY A 136 -11.48 4.76 -6.66
CA GLY A 136 -10.29 5.62 -6.76
C GLY A 136 -9.61 5.89 -5.41
N ALA A 137 -10.01 5.22 -4.33
CA ALA A 137 -9.35 5.31 -3.03
C ALA A 137 -8.25 4.25 -2.89
N PHE A 138 -7.11 4.65 -2.31
CA PHE A 138 -5.90 3.83 -2.27
C PHE A 138 -5.21 3.86 -0.90
N HIS A 139 -4.71 2.71 -0.47
CA HIS A 139 -3.69 2.65 0.58
C HIS A 139 -2.33 2.88 -0.07
N ARG A 140 -1.54 3.80 0.48
CA ARG A 140 -0.21 4.16 -0.03
C ARG A 140 0.84 4.00 1.07
N LEU A 141 1.97 3.42 0.74
CA LEU A 141 3.14 3.32 1.60
C LEU A 141 4.01 4.54 1.42
N VAL A 142 4.34 5.26 2.50
CA VAL A 142 5.38 6.29 2.45
C VAL A 142 6.74 5.63 2.28
N VAL A 143 7.44 5.94 1.19
CA VAL A 143 8.79 5.45 0.84
C VAL A 143 9.87 6.52 1.01
N SER A 144 9.51 7.80 1.06
CA SER A 144 10.45 8.92 1.24
C SER A 144 9.90 9.99 2.18
N GLY A 145 10.73 10.47 3.09
CA GLY A 145 10.37 11.51 4.07
C GLY A 145 10.54 11.04 5.52
N GLU A 146 10.11 11.88 6.46
CA GLU A 146 10.29 11.65 7.91
C GLU A 146 9.57 10.40 8.42
N ILE A 147 8.44 10.06 7.81
CA ILE A 147 7.54 8.98 8.24
C ILE A 147 7.56 7.77 7.28
N ALA A 148 8.69 7.56 6.58
CA ALA A 148 8.84 6.42 5.68
C ALA A 148 8.60 5.09 6.42
N GLY A 149 7.80 4.21 5.81
CA GLY A 149 7.32 2.96 6.41
C GLY A 149 5.88 3.01 6.92
N GLU A 150 5.26 4.18 6.96
CA GLU A 150 3.84 4.33 7.32
C GLU A 150 2.90 4.15 6.12
N VAL A 151 1.70 3.65 6.39
CA VAL A 151 0.61 3.52 5.43
C VAL A 151 -0.40 4.63 5.66
N TRP A 152 -0.86 5.21 4.57
CA TRP A 152 -1.83 6.30 4.52
C TRP A 152 -2.92 5.98 3.52
N PHE A 153 -4.15 6.36 3.85
CA PHE A 153 -5.31 6.18 3.00
C PHE A 153 -5.59 7.47 2.22
N ASP A 154 -5.49 7.39 0.90
CA ASP A 154 -5.81 8.46 -0.05
C ASP A 154 -7.26 8.28 -0.52
N ASP A 155 -8.15 9.11 0.01
CA ASP A 155 -9.58 9.15 -0.35
C ASP A 155 -9.98 10.55 -0.85
N ARG A 156 -9.04 11.23 -1.51
CA ARG A 156 -9.31 12.54 -2.11
C ARG A 156 -10.41 12.47 -3.17
N CYS A 157 -10.59 11.31 -3.82
CA CYS A 157 -11.70 11.11 -4.77
C CYS A 157 -13.09 11.26 -4.15
N ALA A 158 -13.22 11.14 -2.82
CA ALA A 158 -14.46 11.30 -2.08
C ALA A 158 -14.46 12.56 -1.18
N ASP A 159 -13.54 13.50 -1.39
CA ASP A 159 -13.36 14.69 -0.55
C ASP A 159 -12.92 14.39 0.90
N ASP A 160 -12.40 13.19 1.18
CA ASP A 160 -12.03 12.74 2.54
C ASP A 160 -10.52 12.84 2.85
N GLY A 161 -9.74 13.36 1.90
CA GLY A 161 -8.34 13.74 2.08
C GLY A 161 -7.37 12.57 2.11
N ILE A 162 -6.25 12.76 2.78
CA ILE A 162 -5.19 11.77 2.96
C ILE A 162 -5.01 11.53 4.45
N VAL A 163 -5.39 10.34 4.92
CA VAL A 163 -5.50 10.00 6.34
C VAL A 163 -4.41 9.04 6.76
N ARG A 164 -3.77 9.31 7.89
CA ARG A 164 -2.75 8.43 8.47
C ARG A 164 -3.39 7.15 9.02
N GLU A 165 -2.83 6.00 8.68
CA GLU A 165 -3.25 4.71 9.24
C GLU A 165 -2.23 4.23 10.30
N LEU A 166 -1.36 3.29 9.94
CA LEU A 166 -0.43 2.59 10.82
C LEU A 166 0.93 2.43 10.12
N ASP A 167 1.95 1.94 10.82
CA ASP A 167 3.13 1.44 10.11
C ASP A 167 2.77 0.19 9.28
N PHE A 168 3.53 -0.08 8.22
CA PHE A 168 3.22 -1.16 7.29
C PHE A 168 3.11 -2.55 7.95
N TYR A 169 3.92 -2.83 8.98
CA TYR A 169 3.85 -4.12 9.66
C TYR A 169 2.55 -4.23 10.47
N GLU A 170 2.24 -3.24 11.31
CA GLU A 170 1.00 -3.23 12.10
C GLU A 170 -0.23 -3.22 11.21
N TRP A 171 -0.21 -2.44 10.12
CA TRP A 171 -1.29 -2.37 9.14
C TRP A 171 -1.60 -3.74 8.53
N TYR A 172 -0.57 -4.44 8.02
CA TYR A 172 -0.76 -5.75 7.41
C TYR A 172 -1.20 -6.81 8.43
N MET A 173 -0.59 -6.82 9.61
CA MET A 173 -0.90 -7.81 10.65
C MET A 173 -2.31 -7.60 11.23
N THR A 174 -2.75 -6.35 11.39
CA THR A 174 -4.12 -6.04 11.84
C THR A 174 -5.17 -6.60 10.87
N TRP A 175 -4.95 -6.46 9.56
CA TRP A 175 -5.82 -7.08 8.57
C TRP A 175 -5.75 -8.61 8.62
N LEU A 176 -4.56 -9.18 8.78
CA LEU A 176 -4.39 -10.63 8.83
C LEU A 176 -5.11 -11.26 10.04
N ASP A 177 -5.15 -10.56 11.18
CA ASP A 177 -5.88 -10.98 12.38
C ASP A 177 -7.39 -10.74 12.26
N HIS A 178 -7.82 -9.80 11.43
CA HIS A 178 -9.22 -9.40 11.26
C HIS A 178 -9.64 -9.24 9.78
N PRO A 179 -9.49 -10.28 8.94
CA PRO A 179 -9.69 -10.17 7.48
C PRO A 179 -11.14 -9.88 7.06
N GLN A 180 -12.10 -10.10 7.97
CA GLN A 180 -13.50 -9.77 7.81
C GLN A 180 -13.85 -8.32 8.17
N ARG A 181 -12.96 -7.60 8.87
CA ARG A 181 -13.20 -6.21 9.26
C ARG A 181 -12.67 -5.29 8.17
N HIS A 182 -13.47 -4.30 7.84
CA HIS A 182 -13.03 -3.12 7.12
C HIS A 182 -12.59 -2.11 8.17
N LEU A 183 -11.33 -1.69 8.13
CA LEU A 183 -10.87 -0.58 8.94
C LEU A 183 -11.38 0.71 8.28
N TYR A 184 -12.09 1.51 9.06
CA TYR A 184 -12.42 2.92 8.81
C TYR A 184 -12.26 3.63 10.14
#